data_AF-A0A261XTZ5-F1
#
_entry.id   AF-A0A261XTZ5-F1
#
_cell.length_a   1.000
_cell.length_b   1.000
_cell.length_c   1.000
_cell.angle_alpha   90.00
_cell.angle_beta   90.00
_cell.angle_gamma   90.00
#
_symmetry.space_group_name_H-M   'P 1'
#
loop_
_entity.id
_entity.type
_entity.pdbx_description
1 polymer ?
#
loop_
_entity_poly.entity_id
_entity_poly.type
_entity_poly.pdbx_seq_one_letter_code
_entity_poly.pdbx_strand_id
1 'polypeptide(L)'
;MSIFVGFLARASTRGSMCFTPIAFGGVVMLLPGYTMASGIIELASRHIISGIVRMVYAIMYSFLLGYGLSMGSSIYIAIDSKAVPATQDAQCVSPNRMTAWWNWLWVPLFGFAYCIWLKARPRRFPIMIIFGGIAYTASFLLQTYANAPAQVSQFLPAFGIGLLGNLWSRLRHEMSFDGMLLGVFFLVPGSVGLRSGIALMGGEDINGSGAGFALAMIESAIGIAVGLFSATLIVYPKGTVHTPLMSF
;
A
#
# COMPACT_ATOMS: atom_id res chain seq x y z
N MET A 1 -6.39 -9.87 -16.02
CA MET A 1 -5.47 -10.46 -15.04
C MET A 1 -6.06 -10.52 -13.64
N SER A 2 -6.58 -9.41 -13.08
CA SER A 2 -7.25 -9.40 -11.76
C SER A 2 -8.40 -10.40 -11.63
N ILE A 3 -9.22 -10.60 -12.67
CA ILE A 3 -10.29 -11.61 -12.71
C ILE A 3 -9.75 -13.03 -12.51
N PHE A 4 -8.67 -13.38 -13.21
CA PHE A 4 -8.07 -14.71 -13.09
C PHE A 4 -7.46 -14.93 -11.70
N VAL A 5 -6.82 -13.91 -11.13
CA VAL A 5 -6.31 -13.96 -9.75
C VAL A 5 -7.45 -14.13 -8.76
N GLY A 6 -8.57 -13.41 -8.91
CA GLY A 6 -9.75 -13.56 -8.05
C GLY A 6 -10.37 -14.95 -8.13
N PHE A 7 -10.46 -15.50 -9.35
CA PHE A 7 -10.96 -16.86 -9.60
C PHE A 7 -10.08 -17.91 -8.93
N LEU A 8 -8.76 -17.87 -9.16
CA LEU A 8 -7.81 -18.81 -8.55
C LEU A 8 -7.72 -18.66 -7.03
N ALA A 9 -7.79 -17.42 -6.53
CA ALA A 9 -7.81 -17.17 -5.10
C ALA A 9 -9.02 -17.87 -4.46
N ARG A 10 -10.22 -17.77 -5.04
CA ARG A 10 -11.41 -18.47 -4.53
C ARG A 10 -11.35 -19.99 -4.74
N ALA A 11 -10.70 -20.45 -5.80
CA ALA A 11 -10.45 -21.87 -5.99
C ALA A 11 -9.57 -22.47 -4.88
N SER A 12 -8.55 -21.71 -4.46
CA SER A 12 -7.62 -22.13 -3.41
C SER A 12 -8.19 -22.03 -2.00
N THR A 13 -9.31 -21.32 -1.79
CA THR A 13 -9.97 -21.22 -0.48
C THR A 13 -10.84 -22.44 -0.12
N ARG A 14 -10.82 -23.53 -0.91
CA ARG A 14 -11.46 -24.81 -0.52
C ARG A 14 -10.77 -25.49 0.68
N GLY A 15 -9.68 -24.95 1.22
CA GLY A 15 -8.99 -25.37 2.45
C GLY A 15 -9.07 -24.33 3.58
N SER A 16 -8.24 -24.44 4.62
CA SER A 16 -8.16 -23.51 5.77
C SER A 16 -7.57 -22.13 5.46
N MET A 17 -7.53 -21.73 4.20
CA MET A 17 -6.89 -20.49 3.75
C MET A 17 -7.92 -19.42 3.37
N CYS A 18 -7.57 -18.16 3.64
CA CYS A 18 -8.47 -17.03 3.51
C CYS A 18 -8.33 -16.32 2.15
N PHE A 19 -9.44 -15.84 1.60
CA PHE A 19 -9.47 -15.19 0.29
C PHE A 19 -8.62 -13.93 0.25
N THR A 20 -8.79 -13.06 1.27
CA THR A 20 -8.09 -11.78 1.44
C THR A 20 -6.58 -11.93 1.18
N PRO A 21 -5.78 -12.59 2.05
CA PRO A 21 -4.32 -12.64 1.88
C PRO A 21 -3.86 -13.21 0.53
N ILE A 22 -4.56 -14.20 -0.03
CA ILE A 22 -4.22 -14.80 -1.33
C ILE A 22 -4.48 -13.81 -2.47
N ALA A 23 -5.65 -13.17 -2.47
CA ALA A 23 -6.02 -12.16 -3.47
C ALA A 23 -5.07 -10.95 -3.42
N PHE A 24 -4.76 -10.45 -2.22
CA PHE A 24 -3.81 -9.35 -2.04
C PHE A 24 -2.41 -9.74 -2.49
N GLY A 25 -1.91 -10.94 -2.15
CA GLY A 25 -0.58 -11.39 -2.55
C GLY A 25 -0.39 -11.43 -4.08
N GLY A 26 -1.41 -11.84 -4.84
CA GLY A 26 -1.35 -11.89 -6.29
C GLY A 26 -1.46 -10.54 -6.98
N VAL A 27 -2.11 -9.56 -6.34
CA VAL A 27 -2.33 -8.23 -6.94
C VAL A 27 -1.37 -7.18 -6.39
N VAL A 28 -0.69 -7.41 -5.25
CA VAL A 28 0.11 -6.41 -4.52
C VAL A 28 1.08 -5.61 -5.41
N MET A 29 1.76 -6.28 -6.34
CA MET A 29 2.74 -5.67 -7.26
C MET A 29 2.11 -4.76 -8.33
N LEU A 30 0.82 -4.93 -8.62
CA LEU A 30 0.09 -4.13 -9.60
C LEU A 30 -0.46 -2.84 -9.00
N LEU A 31 -0.47 -2.67 -7.68
CA LEU A 31 -1.15 -1.52 -7.09
C LEU A 31 -0.40 -0.22 -7.41
N PRO A 32 -1.11 0.80 -7.93
CA PRO A 32 -0.54 2.05 -8.45
C PRO A 32 -0.24 3.03 -7.31
N GLY A 33 0.44 2.56 -6.27
CA GLY A 33 0.69 3.32 -5.06
C GLY A 33 1.70 4.43 -5.22
N TYR A 34 2.85 4.09 -5.80
CA TYR A 34 3.90 5.07 -6.06
C TYR A 34 3.44 6.14 -7.07
N THR A 35 2.70 5.73 -8.12
CA THR A 35 2.12 6.65 -9.11
C THR A 35 1.12 7.61 -8.49
N MET A 36 0.35 7.15 -7.49
CA MET A 36 -0.59 8.01 -6.76
C MET A 36 0.15 9.01 -5.86
N ALA A 37 1.12 8.56 -5.08
CA ALA A 37 1.89 9.43 -4.18
C ALA A 37 2.69 10.49 -4.97
N SER A 38 3.37 10.09 -6.06
CA SER A 38 4.07 11.03 -6.94
C SER A 38 3.13 12.01 -7.64
N GLY A 39 1.92 11.58 -8.03
CA GLY A 39 0.91 12.46 -8.60
C GLY A 39 0.47 13.58 -7.64
N ILE A 40 0.29 13.27 -6.36
CA ILE A 40 -0.07 14.29 -5.34
C ILE A 40 1.09 15.25 -5.09
N ILE A 41 2.33 14.75 -5.12
CA ILE A 41 3.51 15.60 -4.96
C ILE A 41 3.62 16.57 -6.14
N GLU A 42 3.46 16.11 -7.38
CA GLU A 42 3.45 16.98 -8.57
C GLU A 42 2.30 18.00 -8.53
N LEU A 43 1.14 17.59 -8.01
CA LEU A 43 0.00 18.49 -7.80
C LEU A 43 0.33 19.61 -6.80
N ALA A 44 1.01 19.27 -5.69
CA ALA A 44 1.47 20.25 -4.70
C ALA A 44 2.56 21.19 -5.26
N SER A 45 3.39 20.70 -6.19
CA SER A 45 4.43 21.49 -6.88
C SER A 45 3.91 22.47 -7.95
N ARG A 46 2.58 22.62 -8.10
CA ARG A 46 1.92 23.41 -9.17
C ARG A 46 1.97 22.75 -10.56
N HIS A 47 2.39 21.50 -10.68
CA HIS A 47 2.27 20.70 -11.91
C HIS A 47 0.92 19.97 -11.95
N ILE A 48 -0.16 20.76 -11.97
CA ILE A 48 -1.54 20.29 -11.78
C ILE A 48 -1.95 19.24 -12.81
N ILE A 49 -1.59 19.43 -14.09
CA ILE A 49 -2.01 18.53 -15.17
C ILE A 49 -1.36 17.14 -15.02
N SER A 50 -0.05 17.06 -14.79
CA SER A 50 0.65 15.78 -14.62
C SER A 50 0.20 15.07 -13.35
N GLY A 51 0.05 15.82 -12.25
CA GLY A 51 -0.34 15.27 -10.96
C GLY A 51 -1.75 14.66 -10.95
N ILE A 52 -2.74 15.38 -11.49
CA ILE A 52 -4.14 14.91 -11.54
C ILE A 52 -4.25 13.67 -12.43
N VAL A 53 -3.62 13.65 -13.60
CA VAL A 53 -3.70 12.51 -14.53
C VAL A 53 -3.19 11.23 -13.87
N ARG A 54 -2.06 11.28 -13.16
CA ARG A 54 -1.52 10.12 -12.44
C ARG A 54 -2.40 9.69 -11.27
N MET A 55 -2.97 10.65 -10.53
CA MET A 55 -3.87 10.36 -9.42
C MET A 55 -5.16 9.69 -9.89
N VAL A 56 -5.81 10.25 -10.93
CA VAL A 56 -7.04 9.69 -11.51
C VAL A 56 -6.76 8.31 -12.13
N TYR A 57 -5.64 8.14 -12.84
CA TYR A 57 -5.21 6.84 -13.36
C TYR A 57 -5.08 5.81 -12.25
N ALA A 58 -4.41 6.14 -11.14
CA ALA A 58 -4.23 5.22 -10.02
C ALA A 58 -5.55 4.82 -9.35
N ILE A 59 -6.48 5.78 -9.18
CA ILE A 59 -7.81 5.52 -8.61
C ILE A 59 -8.61 4.59 -9.53
N MET A 60 -8.70 4.93 -10.82
CA MET A 60 -9.40 4.10 -11.81
C MET A 60 -8.80 2.70 -11.87
N TYR A 61 -7.48 2.58 -11.97
CA TYR A 61 -6.82 1.29 -12.03
C TYR A 61 -7.08 0.45 -10.76
N SER A 62 -7.11 1.08 -9.58
CA SER A 62 -7.42 0.38 -8.33
C SER A 62 -8.88 -0.09 -8.27
N PHE A 63 -9.82 0.68 -8.81
CA PHE A 63 -11.21 0.24 -9.00
C PHE A 63 -11.30 -0.96 -9.97
N LEU A 64 -10.59 -0.92 -11.10
CA LEU A 64 -10.54 -2.05 -12.02
C LEU A 64 -9.96 -3.32 -11.36
N LEU A 65 -8.94 -3.17 -10.51
CA LEU A 65 -8.39 -4.28 -9.74
C LEU A 65 -9.40 -4.83 -8.73
N GLY A 66 -10.08 -3.97 -7.96
CA GLY A 66 -11.09 -4.37 -6.99
C GLY A 66 -12.30 -5.05 -7.61
N TYR A 67 -12.86 -4.44 -8.66
CA TYR A 67 -13.94 -5.03 -9.43
C TYR A 67 -13.52 -6.35 -10.07
N GLY A 68 -12.32 -6.43 -10.66
CA GLY A 68 -11.82 -7.65 -11.26
C GLY A 68 -11.67 -8.80 -10.26
N LEU A 69 -11.15 -8.53 -9.06
CA LEU A 69 -11.03 -9.53 -7.99
C LEU A 69 -12.40 -10.02 -7.51
N SER A 70 -13.35 -9.11 -7.31
CA SER A 70 -14.72 -9.46 -6.93
C SER A 70 -15.40 -10.29 -8.02
N MET A 71 -15.38 -9.83 -9.26
CA MET A 71 -15.99 -10.54 -10.40
C MET A 71 -15.39 -11.94 -10.57
N GLY A 72 -14.06 -12.08 -10.43
CA GLY A 72 -13.40 -13.39 -10.46
C GLY A 72 -13.88 -14.35 -9.37
N SER A 73 -14.09 -13.83 -8.16
CA SER A 73 -14.65 -14.60 -7.04
C SER A 73 -16.10 -15.01 -7.30
N SER A 74 -16.95 -14.08 -7.76
CA SER A 74 -18.37 -14.34 -8.05
C SER A 74 -18.55 -15.37 -9.16
N ILE A 75 -17.73 -15.34 -10.21
CA ILE A 75 -17.75 -16.35 -11.28
C ILE A 75 -17.45 -17.75 -10.71
N TYR A 76 -16.48 -17.86 -9.81
CA TYR A 76 -16.14 -19.15 -9.19
C TYR A 76 -17.28 -19.68 -8.30
N ILE A 77 -17.90 -18.82 -7.50
CA ILE A 77 -19.06 -19.17 -6.66
C ILE A 77 -20.26 -19.59 -7.53
N ALA A 78 -20.45 -18.97 -8.69
CA ALA A 78 -21.51 -19.37 -9.62
C ALA A 78 -21.28 -20.77 -10.23
N ILE A 79 -20.02 -21.21 -10.36
CA ILE A 79 -19.66 -22.53 -10.89
C ILE A 79 -19.72 -23.61 -9.80
N ASP A 80 -19.30 -23.28 -8.57
CA ASP A 80 -19.34 -24.18 -7.43
C ASP A 80 -20.22 -23.59 -6.33
N SER A 81 -21.48 -24.02 -6.28
CA SER A 81 -22.46 -23.61 -5.27
C SER A 81 -22.13 -24.04 -3.84
N LYS A 82 -21.12 -24.88 -3.63
CA LYS A 82 -20.57 -25.21 -2.30
C LYS A 82 -19.46 -24.25 -1.87
N ALA A 83 -19.00 -23.36 -2.73
CA ALA A 83 -18.08 -22.32 -2.34
C ALA A 83 -18.81 -21.32 -1.45
N VAL A 84 -18.27 -21.14 -0.24
CA VAL A 84 -18.74 -20.15 0.73
C VAL A 84 -18.76 -18.77 0.03
N PRO A 85 -19.76 -17.90 0.26
CA PRO A 85 -19.72 -16.51 -0.20
C PRO A 85 -18.63 -15.72 0.55
N ALA A 86 -18.02 -14.70 -0.08
CA ALA A 86 -16.97 -13.89 0.54
C ALA A 86 -17.38 -13.25 1.89
N THR A 87 -18.68 -13.16 2.18
CA THR A 87 -19.28 -12.65 3.41
C THR A 87 -19.17 -13.57 4.62
N GLN A 88 -19.06 -14.88 4.39
CA GLN A 88 -18.96 -15.88 5.47
C GLN A 88 -17.52 -16.27 5.79
N ASP A 89 -16.53 -15.64 5.14
CA ASP A 89 -15.12 -15.70 5.52
C ASP A 89 -14.86 -14.99 6.88
N ALA A 90 -15.89 -14.58 7.64
CA ALA A 90 -15.75 -14.18 9.05
C ALA A 90 -15.09 -15.28 9.92
N GLN A 91 -15.12 -16.55 9.50
CA GLN A 91 -14.38 -17.63 10.15
C GLN A 91 -12.85 -17.59 9.93
N CYS A 92 -12.38 -16.79 8.97
CA CYS A 92 -10.95 -16.46 8.84
C CYS A 92 -10.45 -15.50 9.93
N VAL A 93 -11.33 -15.03 10.80
CA VAL A 93 -11.05 -14.21 11.98
C VAL A 93 -11.14 -15.07 13.25
N SER A 94 -10.90 -16.38 13.17
CA SER A 94 -10.84 -17.26 14.35
C SER A 94 -9.49 -17.10 15.12
N PRO A 95 -9.46 -17.40 16.43
CA PRO A 95 -8.79 -16.58 17.46
C PRO A 95 -7.26 -16.75 17.56
N ASN A 96 -6.68 -17.65 16.78
CA ASN A 96 -5.22 -17.74 16.65
C ASN A 96 -4.75 -16.73 15.61
N ARG A 97 -4.82 -15.45 15.98
CA ARG A 97 -4.04 -14.40 15.32
C ARG A 97 -2.62 -14.95 15.20
N MET A 98 -2.15 -15.19 13.96
CA MET A 98 -0.72 -15.39 13.70
C MET A 98 0.00 -14.32 14.50
N THR A 99 0.81 -14.75 15.47
CA THR A 99 1.40 -13.83 16.45
C THR A 99 2.15 -12.76 15.66
N ALA A 100 2.05 -11.48 16.07
CA ALA A 100 2.66 -10.37 15.34
C ALA A 100 4.16 -10.57 15.04
N TRP A 101 4.81 -11.46 15.80
CA TRP A 101 6.15 -12.00 15.53
C TRP A 101 6.36 -12.53 14.12
N TRP A 102 5.37 -13.15 13.49
CA TRP A 102 5.49 -13.67 12.13
C TRP A 102 5.61 -12.55 11.09
N ASN A 103 5.08 -11.36 11.37
CA ASN A 103 5.22 -10.21 10.48
C ASN A 103 6.69 -9.76 10.37
N TRP A 104 7.47 -9.92 11.44
CA TRP A 104 8.91 -9.62 11.41
C TRP A 104 9.69 -10.54 10.47
N LEU A 105 9.14 -11.70 10.11
CA LEU A 105 9.73 -12.61 9.13
C LEU A 105 9.22 -12.33 7.70
N TRP A 106 7.92 -12.07 7.52
CA TRP A 106 7.35 -11.81 6.20
C TRP A 106 7.71 -10.44 5.62
N VAL A 107 7.83 -9.40 6.46
CA VAL A 107 8.19 -8.04 6.01
C VAL A 107 9.56 -8.01 5.31
N PRO A 108 10.66 -8.54 5.89
CA PRO A 108 11.95 -8.56 5.20
C PRO A 108 11.97 -9.52 4.02
N LEU A 109 11.23 -10.63 4.07
CA LEU A 109 11.13 -11.56 2.94
C LEU A 109 10.44 -10.91 1.73
N PHE A 110 9.34 -10.18 1.97
CA PHE A 110 8.68 -9.39 0.94
C PHE A 110 9.59 -8.27 0.43
N GLY A 111 10.29 -7.57 1.32
CA GLY A 111 11.26 -6.55 0.95
C GLY A 111 12.37 -7.08 0.04
N PHE A 112 12.89 -8.28 0.33
CA PHE A 112 13.89 -8.95 -0.49
C PHE A 112 13.34 -9.33 -1.87
N ALA A 113 12.13 -9.90 -1.95
CA ALA A 113 11.48 -10.21 -3.21
C ALA A 113 11.24 -8.95 -4.06
N TYR A 114 10.84 -7.84 -3.43
CA TYR A 114 10.66 -6.56 -4.08
C TYR A 114 11.98 -5.98 -4.60
N CYS A 115 13.07 -6.11 -3.84
CA CYS A 115 14.41 -5.71 -4.29
C CYS A 115 14.88 -6.48 -5.53
N ILE A 116 14.56 -7.78 -5.61
CA ILE A 116 14.84 -8.61 -6.80
C ILE A 116 13.99 -8.13 -7.98
N TRP A 117 12.71 -7.86 -7.76
CA TRP A 117 11.80 -7.38 -8.80
C TRP A 117 12.26 -6.04 -9.41
N LEU A 118 12.75 -5.13 -8.56
CA LEU A 118 13.33 -3.85 -8.97
C LEU A 118 14.73 -3.96 -9.60
N LYS A 119 15.32 -5.16 -9.68
CA LYS A 119 16.72 -5.37 -10.12
C LYS A 119 17.71 -4.45 -9.41
N ALA A 120 17.49 -4.20 -8.11
CA ALA A 120 18.35 -3.33 -7.33
C ALA A 120 19.74 -3.97 -7.12
N ARG A 121 20.76 -3.14 -6.84
CA ARG A 121 22.10 -3.65 -6.54
C ARG A 121 22.09 -4.37 -5.19
N PRO A 122 22.61 -5.62 -5.06
CA PRO A 122 22.49 -6.42 -3.85
C PRO A 122 23.13 -5.79 -2.61
N ARG A 123 24.12 -4.91 -2.78
CA ARG A 123 24.73 -4.14 -1.68
C ARG A 123 23.77 -3.13 -1.03
N ARG A 124 22.67 -2.76 -1.70
CA ARG A 124 21.67 -1.79 -1.20
C ARG A 124 20.45 -2.46 -0.57
N PHE A 125 20.28 -3.78 -0.75
CA PHE A 125 19.16 -4.55 -0.20
C PHE A 125 18.97 -4.35 1.31
N PRO A 126 19.99 -4.40 2.17
CA PRO A 126 19.76 -4.28 3.61
C PRO A 126 19.23 -2.89 4.00
N ILE A 127 19.71 -1.82 3.35
CA ILE A 127 19.26 -0.45 3.64
C ILE A 127 17.79 -0.29 3.28
N MET A 128 17.39 -0.77 2.10
CA MET A 128 16.01 -0.71 1.62
C MET A 128 15.06 -1.50 2.52
N ILE A 129 15.45 -2.72 2.93
CA ILE A 129 14.66 -3.55 3.84
C ILE A 129 14.50 -2.89 5.22
N ILE A 130 15.56 -2.29 5.77
CA ILE A 130 15.50 -1.58 7.06
C ILE A 130 14.53 -0.41 6.98
N PHE A 131 14.59 0.39 5.92
CA PHE A 131 13.70 1.55 5.75
C PHE A 131 12.23 1.12 5.62
N GLY A 132 11.97 0.07 4.83
CA GLY A 132 10.64 -0.54 4.73
C GLY A 132 10.14 -1.11 6.06
N GLY A 133 11.01 -1.78 6.82
CA GLY A 133 10.70 -2.31 8.15
C GLY A 133 10.35 -1.22 9.16
N ILE A 134 11.07 -0.10 9.15
CA ILE A 134 10.75 1.06 10.00
C ILE A 134 9.38 1.65 9.63
N ALA A 135 9.07 1.78 8.33
CA ALA A 135 7.76 2.25 7.86
C ALA A 135 6.63 1.37 8.39
N TYR A 136 6.78 0.05 8.22
CA TYR A 136 5.79 -0.94 8.63
C TYR A 136 5.59 -0.94 10.14
N THR A 137 6.67 -0.97 10.91
CA THR A 137 6.62 -1.02 12.38
C THR A 137 6.02 0.27 12.96
N ALA A 138 6.36 1.44 12.41
CA ALA A 138 5.73 2.69 12.80
C ALA A 138 4.22 2.67 12.55
N SER A 139 3.78 2.19 11.39
CA SER A 139 2.34 2.08 11.08
C SER A 139 1.65 1.04 11.99
N PHE A 140 2.31 -0.09 12.25
CA PHE A 140 1.78 -1.14 13.13
C PHE A 140 1.62 -0.67 14.57
N LEU A 141 2.60 0.07 15.11
CA LEU A 141 2.55 0.63 16.46
C LEU A 141 1.42 1.65 16.61
N LEU A 142 1.22 2.53 15.62
CA LEU A 142 0.15 3.52 15.65
C LEU A 142 -1.24 2.88 15.62
N GLN A 143 -1.40 1.83 14.82
CA GLN A 143 -2.66 1.09 14.74
C GLN A 143 -2.91 0.26 16.02
N THR A 144 -1.87 -0.30 16.64
CA THR A 144 -2.02 -1.21 17.79
C THR A 144 -2.08 -0.49 19.13
N TYR A 145 -1.21 0.51 19.36
CA TYR A 145 -1.08 1.18 20.66
C TYR A 145 -1.90 2.46 20.76
N ALA A 146 -2.06 3.20 19.67
CA ALA A 146 -2.73 4.50 19.69
C ALA A 146 -4.17 4.46 19.13
N ASN A 147 -4.61 3.34 18.52
CA ASN A 147 -5.86 3.25 17.75
C ASN A 147 -6.07 4.50 16.87
N ALA A 148 -4.97 4.99 16.28
CA ALA A 148 -4.96 6.28 15.61
C ALA A 148 -5.80 6.20 14.33
N PRO A 149 -6.53 7.27 13.98
CA PRO A 149 -7.32 7.28 12.76
C PRO A 149 -6.42 7.14 11.52
N ALA A 150 -7.00 6.70 10.40
CA ALA A 150 -6.25 6.31 9.20
C ALA A 150 -5.34 7.43 8.67
N GLN A 151 -5.75 8.70 8.79
CA GLN A 151 -4.92 9.86 8.44
C GLN A 151 -3.56 9.84 9.17
N VAL A 152 -3.57 9.62 10.48
CA VAL A 152 -2.36 9.66 11.32
C VAL A 152 -1.48 8.43 11.09
N SER A 153 -2.12 7.27 10.92
CA SER A 153 -1.45 5.98 10.70
C SER A 153 -0.67 5.89 9.38
N GLN A 154 -0.87 6.86 8.47
CA GLN A 154 -0.14 6.96 7.21
C GLN A 154 0.78 8.17 7.13
N PHE A 155 0.35 9.32 7.67
CA PHE A 155 1.17 10.51 7.73
C PHE A 155 2.45 10.29 8.54
N LEU A 156 2.35 9.75 9.76
CA LEU A 156 3.49 9.71 10.68
C LEU A 156 4.59 8.73 10.23
N PRO A 157 4.28 7.51 9.73
CA PRO A 157 5.30 6.64 9.16
C PRO A 157 5.90 7.20 7.86
N ALA A 158 5.09 7.84 7.01
CA ALA A 158 5.58 8.49 5.78
C ALA A 158 6.55 9.64 6.10
N PHE A 159 6.21 10.44 7.11
CA PHE A 159 7.09 11.47 7.66
C PHE A 159 8.39 10.87 8.23
N GLY A 160 8.29 9.78 8.99
CA GLY A 160 9.46 9.10 9.56
C GLY A 160 10.43 8.58 8.50
N ILE A 161 9.94 7.86 7.48
CA ILE A 161 10.80 7.38 6.39
C ILE A 161 11.33 8.51 5.51
N GLY A 162 10.55 9.56 5.31
CA GLY A 162 10.99 10.76 4.60
C GLY A 162 12.15 11.43 5.33
N LEU A 163 12.04 11.56 6.66
CA LEU A 163 13.07 12.22 7.49
C LEU A 163 14.34 11.37 7.52
N LEU A 164 14.19 10.05 7.71
CA LEU A 164 15.31 9.11 7.70
C LEU A 164 16.02 9.10 6.34
N GLY A 165 15.29 9.00 5.23
CA GLY A 165 15.93 8.91 3.93
C GLY A 165 16.54 10.25 3.47
N ASN A 166 15.94 11.39 3.84
CA ASN A 166 16.52 12.72 3.59
C ASN A 166 17.77 12.94 4.45
N LEU A 167 17.74 12.55 5.72
CA LEU A 167 18.92 12.60 6.60
C LEU A 167 20.04 11.68 6.10
N TRP A 168 19.68 10.47 5.67
CA TRP A 168 20.63 9.51 5.10
C TRP A 168 21.26 10.03 3.80
N SER A 169 20.47 10.69 2.96
CA SER A 169 20.99 11.31 1.73
C SER A 169 21.99 12.41 2.03
N ARG A 170 21.71 13.23 3.05
CA ARG A 170 22.63 14.28 3.51
C ARG A 170 23.95 13.71 4.05
N LEU A 171 23.92 12.59 4.77
CA LEU A 171 25.12 11.99 5.36
C LEU A 171 26.00 11.24 4.34
N ARG A 172 25.40 10.60 3.33
CA ARG A 172 26.12 9.74 2.39
C ARG A 172 26.33 10.36 1.00
N HIS A 173 25.78 11.55 0.74
CA HIS A 173 25.82 12.22 -0.57
C HIS A 173 25.32 11.33 -1.73
N GLU A 174 24.46 10.35 -1.42
CA GLU A 174 23.87 9.42 -2.38
C GLU A 174 22.35 9.62 -2.42
N MET A 175 21.73 9.35 -3.57
CA MET A 175 20.28 9.44 -3.71
C MET A 175 19.61 8.28 -2.95
N SER A 176 18.86 8.57 -1.88
CA SER A 176 18.14 7.58 -1.04
C SER A 176 16.77 7.16 -1.59
N PHE A 177 16.46 7.51 -2.84
CA PHE A 177 15.12 7.39 -3.42
C PHE A 177 14.71 5.92 -3.54
N ASP A 178 15.67 5.08 -3.94
CA ASP A 178 15.51 3.63 -4.04
C ASP A 178 15.14 3.01 -2.69
N GLY A 179 15.77 3.45 -1.60
CA GLY A 179 15.49 2.99 -0.24
C GLY A 179 14.11 3.39 0.29
N MET A 180 13.61 4.57 -0.07
CA MET A 180 12.27 5.04 0.35
C MET A 180 11.14 4.32 -0.38
N LEU A 181 11.36 3.86 -1.62
CA LEU A 181 10.34 3.27 -2.47
C LEU A 181 9.63 2.07 -1.81
N LEU A 182 10.38 1.19 -1.14
CA LEU A 182 9.80 0.06 -0.42
C LEU A 182 8.93 0.50 0.77
N GLY A 183 9.36 1.52 1.51
CA GLY A 183 8.59 2.08 2.62
C GLY A 183 7.27 2.70 2.16
N VAL A 184 7.31 3.47 1.07
CA VAL A 184 6.09 4.01 0.43
C VAL A 184 5.18 2.87 -0.01
N PHE A 185 5.72 1.81 -0.62
CA PHE A 185 4.94 0.67 -1.08
C PHE A 185 4.19 -0.05 0.04
N PHE A 186 4.77 -0.14 1.24
CA PHE A 186 4.07 -0.68 2.41
C PHE A 186 2.97 0.23 2.95
N LEU A 187 3.15 1.55 2.83
CA LEU A 187 2.18 2.55 3.29
C LEU A 187 1.03 2.77 2.30
N VAL A 188 1.26 2.42 1.03
CA VAL A 188 0.38 2.75 -0.08
C VAL A 188 -1.06 2.25 0.16
N PRO A 189 -2.06 3.07 -0.21
CA PRO A 189 -3.48 2.78 0.00
C PRO A 189 -3.97 1.51 -0.69
N GLY A 190 -3.16 0.89 -1.54
CA GLY A 190 -3.55 -0.25 -2.31
C GLY A 190 -4.17 -1.38 -1.49
N SER A 191 -3.50 -1.79 -0.40
CA SER A 191 -3.98 -2.91 0.43
C SER A 191 -5.20 -2.53 1.27
N VAL A 192 -5.25 -1.32 1.82
CA VAL A 192 -6.35 -0.83 2.67
C VAL A 192 -7.58 -0.50 1.83
N GLY A 193 -7.39 0.22 0.72
CA GLY A 193 -8.42 0.52 -0.27
C GLY A 193 -9.02 -0.78 -0.81
N LEU A 194 -8.24 -1.70 -1.35
CA LEU A 194 -8.79 -2.94 -1.90
C LEU A 194 -9.51 -3.82 -0.86
N ARG A 195 -9.16 -3.76 0.44
CA ARG A 195 -9.97 -4.40 1.51
C ARG A 195 -11.37 -3.80 1.59
N SER A 196 -11.47 -2.47 1.56
CA SER A 196 -12.78 -1.78 1.52
C SER A 196 -13.56 -2.06 0.23
N GLY A 197 -12.87 -2.25 -0.90
CA GLY A 197 -13.49 -2.58 -2.19
C GLY A 197 -14.05 -4.01 -2.24
N ILE A 198 -13.39 -4.97 -1.61
CA ILE A 198 -13.91 -6.34 -1.47
C ILE A 198 -15.07 -6.38 -0.46
N ALA A 199 -14.98 -5.62 0.64
CA ALA A 199 -16.07 -5.49 1.62
C ALA A 199 -17.35 -4.91 1.02
N LEU A 200 -17.23 -3.87 0.18
CA LEU A 200 -18.33 -3.29 -0.61
C LEU A 200 -19.09 -4.34 -1.44
N MET A 201 -18.36 -5.27 -2.06
CA MET A 201 -18.94 -6.27 -2.97
C MET A 201 -19.53 -7.48 -2.22
N GLY A 202 -19.33 -7.55 -0.90
CA GLY A 202 -19.95 -8.55 -0.01
C GLY A 202 -21.40 -8.23 0.38
N GLY A 203 -21.92 -7.04 0.12
CA GLY A 203 -23.34 -6.74 0.35
C GLY A 203 -23.70 -6.20 1.75
N GLU A 204 -22.72 -5.74 2.53
CA GLU A 204 -23.00 -4.82 3.64
C GLU A 204 -23.02 -3.37 3.07
N ASP A 205 -24.22 -2.80 3.01
CA ASP A 205 -24.54 -1.39 2.71
C ASP A 205 -23.97 -0.80 1.40
N ILE A 206 -24.75 -0.93 0.34
CA ILE A 206 -24.50 -0.40 -1.02
C ILE A 206 -24.55 1.14 -1.06
N ASN A 207 -25.14 1.79 -0.04
CA ASN A 207 -25.43 3.24 -0.06
C ASN A 207 -24.27 4.17 0.34
N GLY A 208 -23.10 3.64 0.76
CA GLY A 208 -21.94 4.48 1.15
C GLY A 208 -20.55 3.91 0.84
N SER A 209 -20.47 2.65 0.44
CA SER A 209 -19.22 1.87 0.48
C SER A 209 -18.33 2.05 -0.76
N GLY A 210 -18.91 2.41 -1.93
CA GLY A 210 -18.15 2.71 -3.16
C GLY A 210 -17.34 4.00 -3.05
N ALA A 211 -17.93 5.01 -2.40
CA ALA A 211 -17.23 6.23 -2.03
C ALA A 211 -16.14 5.95 -0.99
N GLY A 212 -16.40 5.05 -0.02
CA GLY A 212 -15.43 4.65 1.00
C GLY A 212 -14.11 4.13 0.43
N PHE A 213 -14.15 3.34 -0.65
CA PHE A 213 -12.95 2.87 -1.35
C PHE A 213 -12.10 4.02 -1.92
N ALA A 214 -12.72 4.92 -2.68
CA ALA A 214 -12.03 6.06 -3.28
C ALA A 214 -11.52 7.03 -2.21
N LEU A 215 -12.35 7.33 -1.21
CA LEU A 215 -12.01 8.22 -0.10
C LEU A 215 -10.84 7.66 0.69
N ALA A 216 -10.85 6.37 1.01
CA ALA A 216 -9.73 5.72 1.70
C ALA A 216 -8.44 5.84 0.88
N MET A 217 -8.48 5.63 -0.44
CA MET A 217 -7.29 5.80 -1.28
C MET A 217 -6.78 7.24 -1.31
N ILE A 218 -7.68 8.22 -1.43
CA ILE A 218 -7.33 9.64 -1.49
C ILE A 218 -6.76 10.11 -0.15
N GLU A 219 -7.45 9.85 0.96
CA GLU A 219 -7.02 10.22 2.31
C GLU A 219 -5.61 9.69 2.62
N SER A 220 -5.41 8.43 2.29
CA SER A 220 -4.15 7.73 2.45
C SER A 220 -3.01 8.39 1.67
N ALA A 221 -3.24 8.64 0.39
CA ALA A 221 -2.23 9.21 -0.49
C ALA A 221 -1.90 10.66 -0.12
N ILE A 222 -2.88 11.45 0.34
CA ILE A 222 -2.65 12.79 0.90
C ILE A 222 -1.78 12.68 2.15
N GLY A 223 -2.09 11.77 3.07
CA GLY A 223 -1.28 11.54 4.28
C GLY A 223 0.17 11.22 3.96
N ILE A 224 0.41 10.32 3.00
CA ILE A 224 1.76 9.96 2.53
C ILE A 224 2.46 11.19 1.93
N ALA A 225 1.83 11.88 0.99
CA ALA A 225 2.43 13.04 0.32
C ALA A 225 2.76 14.17 1.29
N VAL A 226 1.85 14.51 2.20
CA VAL A 226 2.06 15.54 3.22
C VAL A 226 3.17 15.12 4.19
N GLY A 227 3.24 13.84 4.57
CA GLY A 227 4.31 13.31 5.42
C GLY A 227 5.69 13.43 4.78
N LEU A 228 5.85 12.95 3.54
CA LEU A 228 7.11 13.03 2.79
C LEU A 228 7.53 14.47 2.51
N PHE A 229 6.58 15.34 2.16
CA PHE A 229 6.86 16.75 1.90
C PHE A 229 7.32 17.49 3.16
N SER A 230 6.60 17.30 4.28
CA SER A 230 6.95 17.90 5.58
C SER A 230 8.33 17.46 6.06
N ALA A 231 8.67 16.18 5.88
CA ALA A 231 9.99 15.67 6.22
C ALA A 231 11.12 16.31 5.39
N THR A 232 10.85 16.62 4.13
CA THR A 232 11.82 17.27 3.24
C THR A 232 12.08 18.72 3.63
N LEU A 233 11.03 19.46 3.99
CA LEU A 233 11.14 20.84 4.46
C LEU A 233 11.97 20.98 5.75
N ILE A 234 11.82 20.03 6.68
CA ILE A 234 12.57 20.05 7.95
C ILE A 234 14.06 19.78 7.73
N VAL A 235 14.41 18.84 6.84
CA VAL A 235 15.81 18.50 6.58
C VAL A 235 16.51 19.55 5.71
N TYR A 236 15.79 20.17 4.78
CA TYR A 236 16.32 21.17 3.83
C TYR A 236 15.59 22.52 3.92
N PRO A 237 15.69 23.25 5.05
CA PRO A 237 14.92 24.47 5.27
C PRO A 237 15.33 25.66 4.40
N LYS A 238 16.54 25.64 3.80
CA LYS A 238 17.10 26.77 3.04
C LYS A 238 17.20 26.55 1.52
N GLY A 239 16.61 25.48 0.97
CA GLY A 239 16.59 25.23 -0.47
C GLY A 239 17.99 25.12 -1.08
N THR A 240 18.56 23.92 -1.08
CA THR A 240 19.79 23.68 -1.84
C THR A 240 19.47 23.45 -3.32
N VAL A 241 20.20 24.13 -4.21
CA VAL A 241 20.08 24.10 -5.68
C VAL A 241 20.30 22.68 -6.29
N HIS A 242 20.72 21.70 -5.48
CA HIS A 242 21.17 20.38 -5.96
C HIS A 242 20.73 19.17 -5.10
N THR A 243 19.47 19.08 -4.67
CA THR A 243 18.97 17.85 -4.00
C THR A 243 17.70 17.30 -4.68
N PRO A 244 17.83 16.25 -5.51
CA PRO A 244 16.77 15.73 -6.38
C PRO A 244 16.09 14.50 -5.77
N LEU A 245 15.54 14.62 -4.57
CA LEU A 245 14.92 13.44 -3.94
C LEU A 245 13.41 13.38 -4.02
N MET A 246 12.72 14.51 -4.17
CA MET A 246 11.40 14.67 -4.82
C MET A 246 11.13 16.15 -5.18
N SER A 247 12.16 16.94 -5.54
CA SER A 247 11.88 18.23 -6.20
C SER A 247 11.58 17.92 -7.66
N PHE A 248 10.32 18.12 -8.05
CA PHE A 248 9.78 18.71 -9.29
C PHE A 248 8.37 18.15 -9.48
#